data_AF-A0A3D4I1C6-F1
#
_entry.id   AF-A0A3D4I1C6-F1
#
_cell.length_a   1.000
_cell.length_b   1.000
_cell.length_c   1.000
_cell.angle_alpha   90.00
_cell.angle_beta   90.00
_cell.angle_gamma   90.00
#
_symmetry.space_group_name_H-M   'P 1'
#
loop_
_entity.id
_entity.type
_entity.pdbx_description
1 polymer ?
#
loop_
_entity_poly.entity_id
_entity_poly.type
_entity_poly.pdbx_seq_one_letter_code
_entity_poly.pdbx_strand_id
1 'polypeptide(L)'
;GKPFEGAPRYVLKKQIKHAAGLGYTFNVGPECEFFLFNTDEFGHPTTVTHDTAGYFDLGPSDLGDSARGDICLNLEEMGFEIEASHHEVAIAQHEIDFKYSEALSAADNLITFKTVVRFCADSHGLCATFMPKPVAGRAGSGMHTNMSLFRDGENVFYDPKSEKGLSHTAYNFIAGILKHIKGICAVTNPLVNSYKRLVPGFEAPCYIAWTAGNRSALIRVPASRGDSTRAELRNPDPACNPYLAFALLLAAGMDGIENNLTPPEAVTSNIYDIDEQGRKDRNIESLPSDLKSAVAAMREDPLVERVLGKHIFSKYVEAKEKEWHEFSTTVTGWELKEYLDKF
;
A
#
# COMPACT_ATOMS: atom_id res chain seq x y z
N GLY A 1 20.59 26.79 4.67
CA GLY A 1 19.58 27.09 3.62
C GLY A 1 18.20 26.66 4.09
N LYS A 2 17.13 27.12 3.44
CA LYS A 2 15.75 26.64 3.71
C LYS A 2 15.53 25.26 3.04
N PRO A 3 14.81 24.32 3.65
CA PRO A 3 14.43 23.06 2.99
C PRO A 3 13.61 23.31 1.71
N PHE A 4 13.84 22.49 0.69
CA PHE A 4 13.09 22.57 -0.57
C PHE A 4 11.66 22.03 -0.38
N GLU A 5 10.66 22.83 -0.78
CA GLU A 5 9.25 22.48 -0.60
C GLU A 5 8.80 21.29 -1.45
N GLY A 6 9.50 21.03 -2.57
CA GLY A 6 9.23 19.87 -3.42
C GLY A 6 9.83 18.54 -2.94
N ALA A 7 10.49 18.50 -1.78
CA ALA A 7 11.12 17.28 -1.27
C ALA A 7 10.11 16.37 -0.53
N PRO A 8 9.84 15.14 -1.00
CA PRO A 8 8.87 14.23 -0.37
C PRO A 8 9.15 13.94 1.11
N ARG A 9 10.42 13.67 1.44
CA ARG A 9 10.87 13.42 2.81
C ARG A 9 10.62 14.62 3.74
N TYR A 10 10.66 15.84 3.22
CA TYR A 10 10.35 17.05 3.99
C TYR A 10 8.85 17.19 4.26
N VAL A 11 8.00 16.79 3.31
CA VAL A 11 6.53 16.77 3.51
C VAL A 11 6.16 15.82 4.65
N LEU A 12 6.72 14.61 4.68
CA LEU A 12 6.49 13.68 5.79
C LEU A 12 6.94 14.27 7.14
N LYS A 13 8.13 14.88 7.20
CA LYS A 13 8.63 15.54 8.42
C LYS A 13 7.68 16.62 8.95
N LYS A 14 7.01 17.38 8.06
CA LYS A 14 6.01 18.38 8.49
C LYS A 14 4.83 17.73 9.20
N GLN A 15 4.30 16.64 8.65
CA GLN A 15 3.15 15.94 9.24
C GLN A 15 3.52 15.24 10.54
N ILE A 16 4.70 14.62 10.62
CA ILE A 16 5.24 14.07 11.88
C ILE A 16 5.35 15.17 12.94
N LYS A 17 5.88 16.35 12.57
CA LYS A 17 5.99 17.48 13.50
C LYS A 17 4.62 17.97 14.00
N HIS A 18 3.62 17.97 13.13
CA HIS A 18 2.24 18.33 13.51
C HIS A 18 1.66 17.34 14.52
N ALA A 19 1.72 16.03 14.22
CA ALA A 19 1.26 14.99 15.13
C ALA A 19 2.00 15.02 16.48
N ALA A 20 3.33 15.21 16.45
CA ALA A 20 4.14 15.36 17.66
C ALA A 20 3.76 16.58 18.50
N GLY A 21 3.34 17.69 17.86
CA GLY A 21 2.80 18.87 18.54
C GLY A 21 1.51 18.60 19.33
N LEU A 22 0.81 17.52 19.00
CA LEU A 22 -0.38 17.00 19.70
C LEU A 22 -0.05 15.81 20.60
N GLY A 23 1.24 15.53 20.83
CA GLY A 23 1.72 14.44 21.68
C GLY A 23 1.63 13.06 21.05
N TYR A 24 1.53 12.95 19.73
CA TYR A 24 1.50 11.67 19.03
C TYR A 24 2.81 11.32 18.33
N THR A 25 3.22 10.07 18.43
CA THR A 25 4.26 9.44 17.61
C THR A 25 3.60 8.49 16.63
N PHE A 26 4.00 8.54 15.35
CA PHE A 26 3.38 7.74 14.28
C PHE A 26 4.30 6.61 13.84
N ASN A 27 3.85 5.37 14.05
CA ASN A 27 4.57 4.15 13.70
C ASN A 27 3.93 3.48 12.49
N VAL A 28 4.77 2.99 11.58
CA VAL A 28 4.37 2.34 10.33
C VAL A 28 5.15 1.03 10.14
N GLY A 29 4.42 -0.05 9.86
CA GLY A 29 4.93 -1.36 9.44
C GLY A 29 4.46 -1.69 8.02
N PRO A 30 5.28 -1.43 6.99
CA PRO A 30 4.92 -1.76 5.61
C PRO A 30 5.24 -3.23 5.28
N GLU A 31 4.23 -3.99 4.89
CA GLU A 31 4.36 -5.34 4.31
C GLU A 31 4.52 -5.15 2.79
N CYS A 32 5.71 -5.40 2.23
CA CYS A 32 6.03 -5.01 0.85
C CYS A 32 6.26 -6.24 -0.04
N GLU A 33 5.23 -6.63 -0.77
CA GLU A 33 5.27 -7.77 -1.68
C GLU A 33 6.06 -7.45 -2.96
N PHE A 34 6.69 -8.46 -3.56
CA PHE A 34 7.42 -8.33 -4.82
C PHE A 34 7.41 -9.63 -5.61
N PHE A 35 7.76 -9.54 -6.90
CA PHE A 35 7.97 -10.72 -7.75
C PHE A 35 9.44 -10.91 -8.09
N LEU A 36 9.89 -12.16 -8.19
CA LEU A 36 11.19 -12.55 -8.74
C LEU A 36 11.00 -13.30 -10.06
N PHE A 37 11.32 -12.66 -11.19
CA PHE A 37 11.26 -13.30 -12.50
C PHE A 37 12.64 -13.71 -13.01
N ASN A 38 12.70 -14.70 -13.88
CA ASN A 38 13.92 -15.01 -14.61
C ASN A 38 14.25 -13.89 -15.61
N THR A 39 15.53 -13.66 -15.84
CA THR A 39 16.02 -12.76 -16.89
C THR A 39 16.20 -13.49 -18.22
N ASP A 40 16.23 -12.76 -19.33
CA ASP A 40 16.61 -13.32 -20.63
C ASP A 40 18.13 -13.56 -20.75
N GLU A 41 18.59 -14.05 -21.91
CA GLU A 41 20.02 -14.32 -22.15
C GLU A 41 20.93 -13.07 -22.11
N PHE A 42 20.35 -11.87 -22.13
CA PHE A 42 21.04 -10.59 -22.03
C PHE A 42 20.88 -9.95 -20.65
N GLY A 43 20.22 -10.62 -19.71
CA GLY A 43 19.94 -10.09 -18.38
C GLY A 43 18.75 -9.13 -18.33
N HIS A 44 17.94 -9.03 -19.38
CA HIS A 44 16.77 -8.16 -19.36
C HIS A 44 15.62 -8.76 -18.54
N PRO A 45 14.80 -7.92 -17.87
CA PRO A 45 13.60 -8.35 -17.16
C PRO A 45 12.61 -9.11 -18.06
N THR A 46 12.04 -10.19 -17.54
CA THR A 46 10.90 -10.90 -18.16
C THR A 46 9.75 -11.06 -17.15
N THR A 47 8.65 -11.68 -17.57
CA THR A 47 7.59 -12.19 -16.68
C THR A 47 7.57 -13.73 -16.63
N VAL A 48 8.63 -14.37 -17.13
CA VAL A 48 8.81 -15.82 -17.11
C VAL A 48 9.40 -16.23 -15.76
N THR A 49 8.92 -17.34 -15.22
CA THR A 49 9.45 -17.93 -13.99
C THR A 49 9.40 -19.45 -14.10
N HIS A 50 10.40 -20.12 -13.52
CA HIS A 50 10.42 -21.57 -13.31
C HIS A 50 9.83 -21.98 -11.95
N ASP A 51 9.57 -21.00 -11.09
CA ASP A 51 8.93 -21.21 -9.80
C ASP A 51 7.52 -21.77 -10.00
N THR A 52 7.10 -22.69 -9.13
CA THR A 52 5.74 -23.25 -9.14
C THR A 52 5.09 -23.23 -7.76
N ALA A 53 5.74 -22.64 -6.76
CA ALA A 53 5.24 -22.50 -5.40
C ALA A 53 4.04 -21.54 -5.31
N GLY A 54 3.25 -21.74 -4.26
CA GLY A 54 2.21 -20.85 -3.78
C GLY A 54 2.43 -20.44 -2.32
N TYR A 55 1.35 -19.98 -1.68
CA TYR A 55 1.42 -19.38 -0.35
C TYR A 55 2.02 -20.34 0.70
N PHE A 56 3.12 -19.93 1.34
CA PHE A 56 3.84 -20.71 2.36
C PHE A 56 4.39 -22.06 1.89
N ASP A 57 4.46 -22.31 0.59
CA ASP A 57 5.13 -23.51 0.08
C ASP A 57 6.64 -23.46 0.37
N LEU A 58 7.25 -24.64 0.50
CA LEU A 58 8.66 -24.82 0.79
C LEU A 58 9.39 -25.39 -0.43
N GLY A 59 10.72 -25.38 -0.40
CA GLY A 59 11.54 -26.09 -1.39
C GLY A 59 11.17 -27.58 -1.48
N PRO A 60 11.25 -28.21 -2.67
CA PRO A 60 11.97 -27.77 -3.86
C PRO A 60 11.12 -26.96 -4.88
N SER A 61 9.84 -26.71 -4.61
CA SER A 61 8.98 -25.93 -5.51
C SER A 61 9.22 -24.43 -5.41
N ASP A 62 9.57 -23.92 -4.23
CA ASP A 62 9.96 -22.51 -4.02
C ASP A 62 11.41 -22.30 -4.49
N LEU A 63 11.55 -21.77 -5.71
CA LEU A 63 12.85 -21.48 -6.30
C LEU A 63 13.40 -20.10 -5.89
N GLY A 64 12.59 -19.29 -5.20
CA GLY A 64 13.00 -17.98 -4.69
C GLY A 64 13.66 -18.02 -3.31
N ASP A 65 13.63 -19.17 -2.62
CA ASP A 65 14.06 -19.31 -1.23
C ASP A 65 15.51 -18.85 -0.98
N SER A 66 16.46 -19.23 -1.85
CA SER A 66 17.87 -18.81 -1.71
C SER A 66 18.05 -17.30 -1.89
N ALA A 67 17.41 -16.71 -2.91
CA ALA A 67 17.46 -15.26 -3.13
C ALA A 67 16.82 -14.50 -1.97
N ARG A 68 15.69 -15.01 -1.46
CA ARG A 68 14.96 -14.44 -0.33
C ARG A 68 15.77 -14.54 0.97
N GLY A 69 16.44 -15.67 1.22
CA GLY A 69 17.36 -15.85 2.33
C GLY A 69 18.51 -14.85 2.31
N ASP A 70 19.15 -14.65 1.15
CA ASP A 70 20.22 -13.66 1.01
C ASP A 70 19.72 -12.22 1.22
N ILE A 71 18.50 -11.89 0.77
CA ILE A 71 17.87 -10.60 1.05
C ILE A 71 17.73 -10.40 2.56
N CYS A 72 17.19 -11.39 3.29
CA CYS A 72 17.04 -11.31 4.74
C CYS A 72 18.38 -11.09 5.44
N LEU A 73 19.41 -11.88 5.10
CA LEU A 73 20.74 -11.75 5.69
C LEU A 73 21.36 -10.35 5.46
N ASN A 74 21.28 -9.84 4.23
CA ASN A 74 21.81 -8.51 3.91
C ASN A 74 21.05 -7.40 4.67
N LEU A 75 19.73 -7.52 4.81
CA LEU A 75 18.93 -6.55 5.57
C LEU A 75 19.25 -6.60 7.07
N GLU A 76 19.43 -7.79 7.64
CA GLU A 76 19.83 -7.97 9.04
C GLU A 76 21.21 -7.36 9.32
N GLU A 77 22.18 -7.54 8.41
CA GLU A 77 23.50 -6.89 8.49
C GLU A 77 23.39 -5.35 8.44
N MET A 78 22.36 -4.83 7.77
CA MET A 78 22.04 -3.40 7.71
C MET A 78 21.19 -2.91 8.90
N GLY A 79 20.88 -3.77 9.86
CA GLY A 79 20.17 -3.44 11.10
C GLY A 79 18.64 -3.52 11.00
N PHE A 80 18.09 -4.17 9.98
CA PHE A 80 16.67 -4.52 9.96
C PHE A 80 16.39 -5.65 10.95
N GLU A 81 15.26 -5.57 11.65
CA GLU A 81 14.71 -6.66 12.45
C GLU A 81 13.66 -7.37 11.58
N ILE A 82 14.06 -8.46 10.93
CA ILE A 82 13.19 -9.27 10.07
C ILE A 82 12.23 -10.09 10.95
N GLU A 83 10.94 -10.04 10.67
CA GLU A 83 9.90 -10.74 11.41
C GLU A 83 9.51 -12.05 10.73
N ALA A 84 9.38 -12.03 9.40
CA ALA A 84 8.99 -13.19 8.62
C ALA A 84 9.48 -13.08 7.16
N SER A 85 9.51 -14.23 6.50
CA SER A 85 9.85 -14.34 5.08
C SER A 85 9.12 -15.55 4.51
N HIS A 86 8.37 -15.35 3.42
CA HIS A 86 7.61 -16.44 2.81
C HIS A 86 7.34 -16.20 1.32
N HIS A 87 7.01 -17.29 0.63
CA HIS A 87 6.38 -17.23 -0.68
C HIS A 87 4.92 -16.75 -0.54
N GLU A 88 4.49 -15.90 -1.45
CA GLU A 88 3.16 -15.28 -1.48
C GLU A 88 2.18 -16.09 -2.36
N VAL A 89 0.94 -15.59 -2.53
CA VAL A 89 -0.14 -16.34 -3.18
C VAL A 89 0.11 -16.59 -4.67
N ALA A 90 0.66 -15.64 -5.42
CA ALA A 90 0.97 -15.86 -6.83
C ALA A 90 2.34 -16.53 -7.01
N ILE A 91 2.45 -17.34 -8.06
CA ILE A 91 3.72 -17.93 -8.50
C ILE A 91 4.79 -16.83 -8.67
N ALA A 92 5.96 -17.06 -8.07
CA ALA A 92 7.12 -16.16 -8.04
C ALA A 92 6.90 -14.85 -7.28
N GLN A 93 5.89 -14.81 -6.40
CA GLN A 93 5.62 -13.70 -5.50
C GLN A 93 6.22 -14.00 -4.13
N HIS A 94 6.80 -13.00 -3.50
CA HIS A 94 7.45 -13.14 -2.20
C HIS A 94 7.15 -11.94 -1.31
N GLU A 95 7.24 -12.16 -0.01
CA GLU A 95 7.10 -11.15 1.02
C GLU A 95 8.18 -11.35 2.09
N ILE A 96 8.69 -10.24 2.59
CA ILE A 96 9.61 -10.19 3.72
C ILE A 96 9.09 -9.10 4.64
N ASP A 97 8.71 -9.50 5.84
CA ASP A 97 8.22 -8.61 6.88
C ASP A 97 9.37 -8.17 7.76
N PHE A 98 9.38 -6.89 8.08
CA PHE A 98 10.31 -6.31 9.03
C PHE A 98 9.58 -5.38 9.99
N LYS A 99 10.14 -5.28 11.19
CA LYS A 99 9.52 -4.55 12.29
C LYS A 99 9.16 -3.13 11.92
N TYR A 100 7.99 -2.71 12.40
CA TYR A 100 7.55 -1.33 12.26
C TYR A 100 8.55 -0.35 12.90
N SER A 101 8.54 0.88 12.42
CA SER A 101 9.31 1.97 13.00
C SER A 101 8.58 3.29 12.87
N GLU A 102 9.12 4.36 13.47
CA GLU A 102 8.59 5.70 13.26
C GLU A 102 8.54 6.03 11.76
N ALA A 103 7.49 6.71 11.33
CA ALA A 103 7.12 6.82 9.91
C ALA A 103 8.25 7.33 8.98
N LEU A 104 9.14 8.19 9.47
CA LEU A 104 10.28 8.66 8.67
C LEU A 104 11.29 7.53 8.43
N SER A 105 11.63 6.78 9.48
CA SER A 105 12.51 5.62 9.41
C SER A 105 11.85 4.51 8.60
N ALA A 106 10.54 4.27 8.76
CA ALA A 106 9.82 3.29 7.96
C ALA A 106 9.87 3.61 6.46
N ALA A 107 9.75 4.89 6.09
CA ALA A 107 9.88 5.31 4.70
C ALA A 107 11.31 5.16 4.15
N ASP A 108 12.32 5.52 4.96
CA ASP A 108 13.74 5.34 4.61
C ASP A 108 14.08 3.82 4.46
N ASN A 109 13.57 2.99 5.37
CA ASN A 109 13.72 1.54 5.37
C ASN A 109 13.06 0.90 4.14
N LEU A 110 11.86 1.33 3.76
CA LEU A 110 11.19 0.78 2.58
C LEU A 110 11.97 1.07 1.28
N ILE A 111 12.54 2.27 1.12
CA ILE A 111 13.37 2.57 -0.05
C ILE A 111 14.63 1.68 -0.05
N THR A 112 15.27 1.54 1.12
CA THR A 112 16.44 0.68 1.30
C THR A 112 16.12 -0.79 0.99
N PHE A 113 15.01 -1.29 1.52
CA PHE A 113 14.48 -2.63 1.26
C PHE A 113 14.34 -2.91 -0.24
N LYS A 114 13.65 -2.02 -0.97
CA LYS A 114 13.47 -2.16 -2.42
C LYS A 114 14.80 -2.19 -3.19
N THR A 115 15.79 -1.45 -2.71
CA THR A 115 17.14 -1.45 -3.29
C THR A 115 17.87 -2.75 -3.02
N VAL A 116 17.89 -3.24 -1.78
CA VAL A 116 18.55 -4.50 -1.40
C VAL A 116 17.92 -5.69 -2.13
N VAL A 117 16.59 -5.75 -2.18
CA VAL A 117 15.85 -6.80 -2.92
C VAL A 117 16.29 -6.87 -4.38
N ARG A 118 16.40 -5.72 -5.06
CA ARG A 118 16.84 -5.68 -6.47
C ARG A 118 18.28 -6.12 -6.65
N PHE A 119 19.19 -5.69 -5.78
CA PHE A 119 20.60 -6.08 -5.87
C PHE A 119 20.80 -7.57 -5.61
N CYS A 120 20.13 -8.12 -4.59
CA CYS A 120 20.22 -9.55 -4.31
C CYS A 120 19.60 -10.35 -5.45
N ALA A 121 18.42 -9.97 -5.96
CA ALA A 121 17.81 -10.66 -7.09
C ALA A 121 18.74 -10.69 -8.32
N ASP A 122 19.35 -9.55 -8.65
CA ASP A 122 20.31 -9.44 -9.77
C ASP A 122 21.50 -10.40 -9.60
N SER A 123 22.04 -10.52 -8.38
CA SER A 123 23.14 -11.47 -8.07
C SER A 123 22.75 -12.95 -8.22
N HIS A 124 21.44 -13.25 -8.19
CA HIS A 124 20.87 -14.57 -8.42
C HIS A 124 20.42 -14.77 -9.88
N GLY A 125 20.68 -13.83 -10.79
CA GLY A 125 20.21 -13.88 -12.18
C GLY A 125 18.70 -13.66 -12.32
N LEU A 126 18.07 -13.08 -11.30
CA LEU A 126 16.64 -12.80 -11.23
C LEU A 126 16.38 -11.29 -11.35
N CYS A 127 15.20 -10.93 -11.82
CA CYS A 127 14.72 -9.55 -11.80
C CYS A 127 13.63 -9.41 -10.74
N ALA A 128 13.94 -8.67 -9.67
CA ALA A 128 12.92 -8.24 -8.72
C ALA A 128 12.08 -7.08 -9.28
N THR A 129 10.75 -7.22 -9.19
CA THR A 129 9.83 -6.15 -9.54
C THR A 129 8.80 -5.88 -8.43
N PHE A 130 8.58 -4.58 -8.22
CA PHE A 130 7.61 -4.01 -7.29
C PHE A 130 6.39 -3.47 -8.05
N MET A 131 6.20 -3.91 -9.29
CA MET A 131 5.07 -3.54 -10.14
C MET A 131 3.77 -4.09 -9.52
N PRO A 132 2.70 -3.29 -9.40
CA PRO A 132 1.47 -3.70 -8.71
C PRO A 132 0.79 -4.94 -9.30
N LYS A 133 0.84 -5.13 -10.62
CA LYS A 133 0.21 -6.24 -11.33
C LYS A 133 1.03 -6.62 -12.58
N PRO A 134 2.12 -7.38 -12.43
CA PRO A 134 2.97 -7.75 -13.56
C PRO A 134 2.33 -8.80 -14.47
N VAL A 135 1.48 -9.67 -13.93
CA VAL A 135 0.82 -10.78 -14.66
C VAL A 135 -0.70 -10.70 -14.50
N ALA A 136 -1.43 -10.72 -15.61
CA ALA A 136 -2.89 -10.73 -15.62
C ALA A 136 -3.44 -12.05 -15.05
N GLY A 137 -4.56 -11.99 -14.34
CA GLY A 137 -5.24 -13.18 -13.80
C GLY A 137 -4.55 -13.85 -12.60
N ARG A 138 -3.52 -13.24 -12.02
CA ARG A 138 -2.83 -13.69 -10.78
C ARG A 138 -2.94 -12.64 -9.69
N ALA A 139 -2.60 -12.97 -8.43
CA ALA A 139 -2.44 -11.94 -7.39
C ALA A 139 -1.38 -10.90 -7.82
N GLY A 140 -1.46 -9.71 -7.25
CA GLY A 140 -0.51 -8.62 -7.54
C GLY A 140 0.03 -8.04 -6.25
N SER A 141 1.16 -7.34 -6.32
CA SER A 141 1.91 -6.90 -5.14
C SER A 141 1.24 -5.72 -4.41
N GLY A 142 0.86 -5.97 -3.16
CA GLY A 142 0.46 -4.97 -2.18
C GLY A 142 1.64 -4.34 -1.42
N MET A 143 1.37 -3.19 -0.81
CA MET A 143 2.19 -2.63 0.25
C MET A 143 1.30 -2.36 1.46
N HIS A 144 0.86 -3.40 2.16
CA HIS A 144 -0.05 -3.20 3.29
C HIS A 144 0.63 -2.32 4.34
N THR A 145 -0.06 -1.27 4.73
CA THR A 145 0.52 -0.25 5.61
C THR A 145 -0.13 -0.36 6.97
N ASN A 146 0.55 -1.03 7.90
CA ASN A 146 0.13 -1.12 9.29
C ASN A 146 0.46 0.19 10.01
N MET A 147 -0.54 0.82 10.62
CA MET A 147 -0.42 2.15 11.22
C MET A 147 -0.88 2.15 12.69
N SER A 148 -0.10 2.83 13.53
CA SER A 148 -0.45 3.03 14.94
C SER A 148 0.04 4.40 15.44
N LEU A 149 -0.65 4.95 16.43
CA LEU A 149 -0.23 6.14 17.14
C LEU A 149 0.13 5.79 18.58
N PHE A 150 1.19 6.42 19.07
CA PHE A 150 1.64 6.30 20.45
C PHE A 150 1.64 7.66 21.12
N ARG A 151 1.35 7.70 22.42
CA ARG A 151 1.48 8.89 23.28
C ARG A 151 2.08 8.43 24.60
N ASP A 152 3.10 9.13 25.07
CA ASP A 152 3.79 8.82 26.33
C ASP A 152 4.28 7.36 26.45
N GLY A 153 4.63 6.75 25.30
CA GLY A 153 5.10 5.36 25.23
C GLY A 153 4.01 4.30 25.12
N GLU A 154 2.73 4.69 25.18
CA GLU A 154 1.59 3.76 25.10
C GLU A 154 0.89 3.84 23.74
N ASN A 155 0.44 2.69 23.22
CA ASN A 155 -0.34 2.63 21.98
C ASN A 155 -1.75 3.18 22.21
N VAL A 156 -2.05 4.37 21.67
CA VAL A 156 -3.35 5.04 21.88
C VAL A 156 -4.49 4.44 21.09
N PHE A 157 -4.24 3.48 20.19
CA PHE A 157 -5.32 2.76 19.51
C PHE A 157 -5.92 1.65 20.37
N TYR A 158 -5.20 1.19 21.38
CA TYR A 158 -5.67 0.15 22.29
C TYR A 158 -6.55 0.74 23.39
N ASP A 159 -7.69 0.11 23.65
CA ASP A 159 -8.49 0.36 24.84
C ASP A 159 -8.96 -0.98 25.44
N PRO A 160 -8.42 -1.41 26.60
CA PRO A 160 -8.81 -2.67 27.22
C PRO A 160 -10.27 -2.70 27.72
N LYS A 161 -10.94 -1.54 27.83
CA LYS A 161 -12.35 -1.45 28.26
C LYS A 161 -13.33 -1.52 27.11
N SER A 162 -12.86 -1.34 25.87
CA SER A 162 -13.67 -1.42 24.65
C SER A 162 -13.90 -2.89 24.28
N GLU A 163 -15.13 -3.24 23.87
CA GLU A 163 -15.50 -4.60 23.47
C GLU A 163 -14.60 -5.16 22.36
N LYS A 164 -14.20 -4.30 21.42
CA LYS A 164 -13.31 -4.66 20.29
C LYS A 164 -11.82 -4.42 20.59
N GLY A 165 -11.49 -3.95 21.80
CA GLY A 165 -10.14 -3.54 22.19
C GLY A 165 -9.63 -2.30 21.47
N LEU A 166 -10.54 -1.49 20.90
CA LEU A 166 -10.22 -0.29 20.12
C LEU A 166 -10.66 0.97 20.83
N SER A 167 -9.76 1.92 20.95
CA SER A 167 -10.03 3.23 21.54
C SER A 167 -10.85 4.11 20.59
N HIS A 168 -11.43 5.17 21.15
CA HIS A 168 -12.06 6.23 20.37
C HIS A 168 -11.10 6.85 19.35
N THR A 169 -9.84 7.06 19.73
CA THR A 169 -8.79 7.57 18.84
C THR A 169 -8.54 6.66 17.64
N ALA A 170 -8.57 5.34 17.81
CA ALA A 170 -8.45 4.41 16.69
C ALA A 170 -9.60 4.58 15.69
N TYR A 171 -10.84 4.68 16.20
CA TYR A 171 -12.02 4.90 15.36
C TYR A 171 -11.93 6.23 14.60
N ASN A 172 -11.55 7.32 15.28
CA ASN A 172 -11.37 8.61 14.64
C ASN A 172 -10.31 8.56 13.53
N PHE A 173 -9.17 7.93 13.80
CA PHE A 173 -8.09 7.79 12.81
C PHE A 173 -8.55 7.01 11.57
N ILE A 174 -9.25 5.89 11.76
CA ILE A 174 -9.85 5.10 10.67
C ILE A 174 -10.86 5.95 9.88
N ALA A 175 -11.72 6.70 10.56
CA ALA A 175 -12.71 7.57 9.91
C ALA A 175 -12.06 8.63 9.01
N GLY A 176 -10.97 9.24 9.49
CA GLY A 176 -10.18 10.20 8.74
C GLY A 176 -9.58 9.59 7.46
N ILE A 177 -8.98 8.40 7.55
CA ILE A 177 -8.46 7.72 6.35
C ILE A 177 -9.59 7.41 5.37
N LEU A 178 -10.70 6.82 5.81
CA LEU A 178 -11.81 6.45 4.93
C LEU A 178 -12.41 7.66 4.21
N LYS A 179 -12.54 8.80 4.90
CA LYS A 179 -13.03 10.06 4.34
C LYS A 179 -12.18 10.56 3.17
N HIS A 180 -10.86 10.40 3.26
CA HIS A 180 -9.91 10.99 2.31
C HIS A 180 -9.32 9.97 1.30
N ILE A 181 -9.62 8.68 1.43
CA ILE A 181 -8.88 7.64 0.70
C ILE A 181 -8.98 7.80 -0.82
N LYS A 182 -10.13 8.23 -1.35
CA LYS A 182 -10.29 8.46 -2.80
C LYS A 182 -9.30 9.49 -3.34
N GLY A 183 -9.10 10.59 -2.61
CA GLY A 183 -8.13 11.62 -2.98
C GLY A 183 -6.68 11.17 -2.80
N ILE A 184 -6.43 10.25 -1.87
CA ILE A 184 -5.11 9.70 -1.56
C ILE A 184 -4.71 8.56 -2.54
N CYS A 185 -5.67 7.92 -3.22
CA CYS A 185 -5.42 6.82 -4.15
C CYS A 185 -4.40 7.17 -5.23
N ALA A 186 -4.45 8.37 -5.82
CA ALA A 186 -3.48 8.75 -6.84
C ALA A 186 -2.02 8.74 -6.34
N VAL A 187 -1.77 8.81 -5.03
CA VAL A 187 -0.44 8.75 -4.42
C VAL A 187 -0.09 7.35 -3.91
N THR A 188 -1.05 6.65 -3.32
CA THR A 188 -0.86 5.28 -2.80
C THR A 188 -0.91 4.21 -3.90
N ASN A 189 -1.51 4.53 -5.04
CA ASN A 189 -1.65 3.74 -6.25
C ASN A 189 -1.27 4.58 -7.47
N PRO A 190 0.02 4.89 -7.64
CA PRO A 190 0.44 5.98 -8.52
C PRO A 190 0.51 5.59 -10.00
N LEU A 191 0.44 4.31 -10.36
CA LEU A 191 0.61 3.85 -11.75
C LEU A 191 -0.73 3.52 -12.38
N VAL A 192 -0.81 3.60 -13.71
CA VAL A 192 -1.93 2.97 -14.46
C VAL A 192 -2.06 1.48 -14.09
N ASN A 193 -0.94 0.79 -13.88
CA ASN A 193 -0.90 -0.61 -13.49
C ASN A 193 -1.44 -0.88 -12.07
N SER A 194 -1.37 0.10 -11.15
CA SER A 194 -1.92 -0.03 -9.80
C SER A 194 -3.40 -0.44 -9.81
N TYR A 195 -4.17 0.13 -10.74
CA TYR A 195 -5.62 -0.12 -10.86
C TYR A 195 -5.94 -1.46 -11.52
N LYS A 196 -4.94 -2.15 -12.10
CA LYS A 196 -5.08 -3.56 -12.52
C LYS A 196 -4.91 -4.53 -11.35
N ARG A 197 -4.37 -4.06 -10.22
CA ARG A 197 -4.33 -4.78 -8.95
C ARG A 197 -5.65 -4.69 -8.20
N LEU A 198 -6.24 -3.49 -8.14
CA LEU A 198 -7.48 -3.17 -7.43
C LEU A 198 -8.74 -3.69 -8.17
N VAL A 199 -8.78 -5.00 -8.39
CA VAL A 199 -9.90 -5.71 -9.02
C VAL A 199 -10.35 -6.86 -8.11
N PRO A 200 -11.67 -7.13 -8.01
CA PRO A 200 -12.17 -8.19 -7.14
C PRO A 200 -11.57 -9.57 -7.46
N GLY A 201 -11.42 -10.43 -6.43
CA GLY A 201 -11.01 -11.83 -6.59
C GLY A 201 -9.52 -12.14 -6.36
N PHE A 202 -8.70 -11.15 -5.99
CA PHE A 202 -7.25 -11.31 -5.79
C PHE A 202 -6.75 -10.72 -4.45
N GLU A 203 -7.57 -10.78 -3.40
CA GLU A 203 -7.30 -10.23 -2.05
C GLU A 203 -7.04 -8.71 -1.93
N ALA A 204 -6.90 -7.99 -3.04
CA ALA A 204 -6.73 -6.55 -3.10
C ALA A 204 -8.06 -5.81 -2.86
N PRO A 205 -8.10 -4.76 -2.02
CA PRO A 205 -9.34 -4.09 -1.67
C PRO A 205 -9.86 -3.22 -2.82
N CYS A 206 -11.16 -3.33 -3.10
CA CYS A 206 -11.84 -2.49 -4.10
C CYS A 206 -12.85 -1.51 -3.49
N TYR A 207 -13.22 -1.73 -2.22
CA TYR A 207 -14.37 -1.09 -1.57
C TYR A 207 -13.95 -0.39 -0.29
N ILE A 208 -14.47 0.82 -0.08
CA ILE A 208 -14.17 1.69 1.05
C ILE A 208 -14.97 1.20 2.25
N ALA A 209 -14.35 0.35 3.04
CA ALA A 209 -14.90 -0.22 4.26
C ALA A 209 -13.78 -0.58 5.22
N TRP A 210 -14.12 -0.76 6.49
CA TRP A 210 -13.20 -1.30 7.47
C TRP A 210 -13.80 -2.49 8.21
N THR A 211 -12.93 -3.34 8.75
CA THR A 211 -13.32 -4.55 9.46
C THR A 211 -12.34 -4.91 10.57
N ALA A 212 -12.82 -5.62 11.58
CA ALA A 212 -11.99 -6.25 12.61
C ALA A 212 -11.94 -7.76 12.31
N GLY A 213 -11.01 -8.19 11.46
CA GLY A 213 -10.72 -9.61 11.22
C GLY A 213 -10.63 -10.04 9.75
N ASN A 214 -11.54 -9.58 8.88
CA ASN A 214 -11.58 -10.02 7.48
C ASN A 214 -10.54 -9.31 6.59
N ARG A 215 -10.04 -9.99 5.54
CA ARG A 215 -9.10 -9.49 4.53
C ARG A 215 -9.79 -8.80 3.33
N SER A 216 -11.11 -8.84 3.22
CA SER A 216 -11.83 -8.25 2.07
C SER A 216 -12.04 -6.73 2.12
N ALA A 217 -11.71 -6.08 3.25
CA ALA A 217 -11.94 -4.65 3.45
C ALA A 217 -10.69 -3.82 3.14
N LEU A 218 -10.89 -2.53 2.86
CA LEU A 218 -9.81 -1.56 2.64
C LEU A 218 -8.92 -1.39 3.89
N ILE A 219 -9.55 -1.23 5.06
CA ILE A 219 -8.87 -1.18 6.34
C ILE A 219 -9.21 -2.43 7.14
N ARG A 220 -8.18 -3.17 7.55
CA ARG A 220 -8.30 -4.29 8.49
C ARG A 220 -7.71 -3.88 9.83
N VAL A 221 -8.37 -4.27 10.91
CA VAL A 221 -7.78 -4.24 12.26
C VAL A 221 -7.43 -5.67 12.62
N PRO A 222 -6.13 -6.05 12.66
CA PRO A 222 -5.69 -7.38 13.06
C PRO A 222 -6.16 -7.76 14.47
N ALA A 223 -6.15 -9.06 14.81
CA ALA A 223 -6.62 -9.53 16.11
C ALA A 223 -5.68 -9.18 17.28
N SER A 224 -4.40 -8.96 17.02
CA SER A 224 -3.42 -8.57 18.04
C SER A 224 -3.82 -7.27 18.75
N ARG A 225 -3.53 -7.18 20.05
CA ARG A 225 -3.92 -6.06 20.93
C ARG A 225 -2.73 -5.58 21.77
N GLY A 226 -2.94 -4.59 22.64
CA GLY A 226 -1.86 -3.93 23.38
C GLY A 226 -1.03 -3.08 22.43
N ASP A 227 0.29 -3.16 22.55
CA ASP A 227 1.23 -2.42 21.70
C ASP A 227 1.13 -2.76 20.22
N SER A 228 0.60 -3.94 19.88
CA SER A 228 0.40 -4.38 18.49
C SER A 228 -0.92 -3.90 17.86
N THR A 229 -1.74 -3.11 18.57
CA THR A 229 -3.03 -2.61 18.06
C THR A 229 -2.79 -1.61 16.92
N ARG A 230 -3.34 -1.89 15.73
CA ARG A 230 -3.03 -1.11 14.51
C ARG A 230 -4.16 -1.17 13.49
N ALA A 231 -4.16 -0.20 12.59
CA ALA A 231 -4.99 -0.19 11.39
C ALA A 231 -4.14 -0.53 10.16
N GLU A 232 -4.44 -1.63 9.49
CA GLU A 232 -3.80 -2.12 8.27
C GLU A 232 -4.55 -1.58 7.06
N LEU A 233 -3.96 -0.64 6.32
CA LEU A 233 -4.49 -0.16 5.05
C LEU A 233 -3.91 -0.97 3.90
N ARG A 234 -4.79 -1.59 3.10
CA ARG A 234 -4.39 -2.63 2.13
C ARG A 234 -4.28 -2.16 0.68
N ASN A 235 -4.78 -0.97 0.34
CA ASN A 235 -4.73 -0.48 -1.04
C ASN A 235 -3.36 0.03 -1.52
N PRO A 236 -2.42 0.55 -0.70
CA PRO A 236 -1.15 1.03 -1.24
C PRO A 236 -0.41 -0.09 -1.98
N ASP A 237 0.29 0.23 -3.07
CA ASP A 237 1.25 -0.69 -3.71
C ASP A 237 2.70 -0.23 -3.51
N PRO A 238 3.66 -1.13 -3.73
CA PRO A 238 5.08 -0.84 -3.60
C PRO A 238 5.61 0.24 -4.57
N ALA A 239 4.84 0.61 -5.60
CA ALA A 239 5.21 1.66 -6.54
C ALA A 239 5.00 3.08 -5.98
N CYS A 240 4.25 3.22 -4.87
CA CYS A 240 4.06 4.50 -4.22
C CYS A 240 5.37 5.11 -3.69
N ASN A 241 5.38 6.44 -3.57
CA ASN A 241 6.42 7.15 -2.84
C ASN A 241 6.06 7.08 -1.34
N PRO A 242 6.81 6.33 -0.50
CA PRO A 242 6.41 6.10 0.89
C PRO A 242 6.32 7.39 1.69
N TYR A 243 7.18 8.38 1.41
CA TYR A 243 7.15 9.65 2.12
C TYR A 243 5.84 10.40 1.87
N LEU A 244 5.37 10.45 0.62
CA LEU A 244 4.12 11.13 0.28
C LEU A 244 2.91 10.33 0.78
N ALA A 245 2.94 9.00 0.63
CA ALA A 245 1.89 8.12 1.12
C ALA A 245 1.73 8.27 2.64
N PHE A 246 2.79 8.08 3.42
CA PHE A 246 2.72 8.16 4.88
C PHE A 246 2.36 9.57 5.37
N ALA A 247 2.77 10.63 4.66
CA ALA A 247 2.38 11.99 5.01
C ALA A 247 0.87 12.20 4.87
N LEU A 248 0.28 11.73 3.77
CA LEU A 248 -1.16 11.83 3.52
C LEU A 248 -1.96 10.95 4.49
N LEU A 249 -1.50 9.73 4.76
CA LEU A 249 -2.16 8.81 5.67
C LEU A 249 -2.16 9.34 7.12
N LEU A 250 -1.02 9.87 7.58
CA LEU A 250 -0.94 10.52 8.88
C LEU A 250 -1.87 11.74 8.93
N ALA A 251 -1.81 12.62 7.92
CA ALA A 251 -2.65 13.81 7.90
C ALA A 251 -4.15 13.49 7.85
N ALA A 252 -4.56 12.47 7.11
CA ALA A 252 -5.95 12.02 7.05
C ALA A 252 -6.41 11.44 8.39
N GLY A 253 -5.59 10.59 9.02
CA GLY A 253 -5.90 10.06 10.35
C GLY A 253 -5.97 11.15 11.43
N MET A 254 -5.09 12.14 11.36
CA MET A 254 -5.12 13.31 12.25
C MET A 254 -6.36 14.19 12.00
N ASP A 255 -6.79 14.39 10.75
CA ASP A 255 -8.05 15.08 10.43
C ASP A 255 -9.25 14.38 11.09
N GLY A 256 -9.24 13.05 11.10
CA GLY A 256 -10.23 12.24 11.80
C GLY A 256 -10.27 12.49 13.31
N ILE A 257 -9.09 12.53 13.94
CA ILE A 257 -8.94 12.77 15.40
C ILE A 257 -9.35 14.20 15.76
N GLU A 258 -8.83 15.20 15.04
CA GLU A 258 -9.06 16.61 15.33
C GLU A 258 -10.53 17.03 15.13
N ASN A 259 -11.21 16.43 14.15
CA ASN A 259 -12.63 16.69 13.89
C ASN A 259 -13.58 15.68 14.56
N ASN A 260 -13.05 14.79 15.40
CA ASN A 260 -13.82 13.77 16.12
C ASN A 260 -14.75 12.94 15.21
N LEU A 261 -14.23 12.51 14.04
CA LEU A 261 -15.02 11.78 13.05
C LEU A 261 -15.34 10.36 13.50
N THR A 262 -16.54 9.88 13.21
CA THR A 262 -16.94 8.49 13.47
C THR A 262 -16.89 7.69 12.17
N PRO A 263 -16.20 6.54 12.12
CA PRO A 263 -16.19 5.72 10.91
C PRO A 263 -17.57 5.08 10.73
N PRO A 264 -17.94 4.68 9.50
CA PRO A 264 -19.14 3.87 9.29
C PRO A 264 -19.06 2.56 10.09
N GLU A 265 -20.19 1.87 10.21
CA GLU A 265 -20.21 0.56 10.88
C GLU A 265 -19.23 -0.42 10.20
N ALA A 266 -18.54 -1.22 11.02
CA ALA A 266 -17.60 -2.22 10.54
C ALA A 266 -18.32 -3.28 9.70
N VAL A 267 -17.77 -3.63 8.54
CA VAL A 267 -18.32 -4.71 7.72
C VAL A 267 -17.78 -6.04 8.21
N THR A 268 -18.67 -6.91 8.68
CA THR A 268 -18.31 -8.23 9.24
C THR A 268 -18.33 -9.36 8.21
N SER A 269 -19.14 -9.23 7.16
CA SER A 269 -19.21 -10.19 6.05
C SER A 269 -18.07 -9.99 5.05
N ASN A 270 -17.80 -11.00 4.22
CA ASN A 270 -16.96 -10.83 3.04
C ASN A 270 -17.62 -9.86 2.06
N ILE A 271 -16.92 -8.76 1.73
CA ILE A 271 -17.46 -7.69 0.90
C ILE A 271 -17.67 -8.14 -0.54
N TYR A 272 -16.87 -9.11 -1.01
CA TYR A 272 -16.99 -9.66 -2.35
C TYR A 272 -18.27 -10.48 -2.54
N ASP A 273 -18.86 -10.99 -1.46
CA ASP A 273 -20.10 -11.76 -1.48
C ASP A 273 -21.35 -10.86 -1.37
N ILE A 274 -21.17 -9.57 -1.08
CA ILE A 274 -22.25 -8.58 -1.11
C ILE A 274 -22.48 -8.21 -2.57
N ASP A 275 -23.72 -8.19 -3.04
CA ASP A 275 -24.05 -7.72 -4.38
C ASP A 275 -23.97 -6.18 -4.47
N GLU A 276 -24.17 -5.64 -5.68
CA GLU A 276 -24.09 -4.19 -5.88
C GLU A 276 -25.16 -3.42 -5.10
N GLN A 277 -26.37 -3.97 -5.02
CA GLN A 277 -27.47 -3.34 -4.28
C GLN A 277 -27.19 -3.33 -2.77
N GLY A 278 -26.75 -4.46 -2.21
CA GLY A 278 -26.39 -4.56 -0.79
C GLY A 278 -25.21 -3.67 -0.41
N ARG A 279 -24.27 -3.40 -1.32
CA ARG A 279 -23.21 -2.40 -1.11
C ARG A 279 -23.78 -0.97 -1.07
N LYS A 280 -24.68 -0.63 -1.99
CA LYS A 280 -25.34 0.69 -2.02
C LYS A 280 -26.16 0.94 -0.75
N ASP A 281 -26.95 -0.05 -0.32
CA ASP A 281 -27.77 0.04 0.89
C ASP A 281 -26.94 0.27 2.16
N ARG A 282 -25.68 -0.18 2.16
CA ARG A 282 -24.71 0.01 3.25
C ARG A 282 -23.79 1.22 3.06
N ASN A 283 -24.01 2.04 2.03
CA ASN A 283 -23.14 3.17 1.65
C ASN A 283 -21.67 2.76 1.47
N ILE A 284 -21.42 1.56 0.93
CA ILE A 284 -20.07 1.08 0.64
C ILE A 284 -19.67 1.56 -0.76
N GLU A 285 -18.86 2.61 -0.79
CA GLU A 285 -18.33 3.18 -2.03
C GLU A 285 -17.15 2.36 -2.57
N SER A 286 -16.88 2.49 -3.87
CA SER A 286 -15.70 1.87 -4.50
C SER A 286 -14.52 2.85 -4.51
N LEU A 287 -13.30 2.29 -4.51
CA LEU A 287 -12.09 3.04 -4.85
C LEU A 287 -12.16 3.53 -6.32
N PRO A 288 -11.38 4.56 -6.70
CA PRO A 288 -11.23 4.91 -8.11
C PRO A 288 -10.80 3.71 -8.96
N SER A 289 -11.44 3.53 -10.12
CA SER A 289 -11.24 2.37 -10.99
C SER A 289 -10.02 2.49 -11.91
N ASP A 290 -9.45 3.69 -12.03
CA ASP A 290 -8.31 3.98 -12.88
C ASP A 290 -7.54 5.22 -12.39
N LEU A 291 -6.36 5.46 -12.98
CA LEU A 291 -5.51 6.59 -12.61
C LEU A 291 -6.18 7.94 -12.87
N LYS A 292 -6.99 8.06 -13.93
CA LYS A 292 -7.69 9.31 -14.27
C LYS A 292 -8.71 9.69 -13.20
N SER A 293 -9.56 8.76 -12.79
CA SER A 293 -10.55 8.97 -11.74
C SER A 293 -9.90 9.21 -10.38
N ALA A 294 -8.77 8.57 -10.09
CA ALA A 294 -8.00 8.85 -8.87
C ALA A 294 -7.42 10.26 -8.85
N VAL A 295 -6.88 10.75 -9.96
CA VAL A 295 -6.38 12.13 -10.09
C VAL A 295 -7.53 13.14 -10.00
N ALA A 296 -8.70 12.83 -10.56
CA ALA A 296 -9.89 13.67 -10.40
C ALA A 296 -10.31 13.77 -8.91
N ALA A 297 -10.41 12.64 -8.21
CA ALA A 297 -10.71 12.62 -6.79
C ALA A 297 -9.64 13.34 -5.94
N MET A 298 -8.36 13.22 -6.31
CA MET A 298 -7.26 13.95 -5.69
C MET A 298 -7.43 15.46 -5.80
N ARG A 299 -7.98 15.98 -6.90
CA ARG A 299 -8.26 17.41 -7.11
C ARG A 299 -9.43 17.92 -6.27
N GLU A 300 -10.36 17.06 -5.93
CA GLU A 300 -11.55 17.40 -5.15
C GLU A 300 -11.29 17.38 -3.64
N ASP A 301 -10.21 16.71 -3.19
CA ASP A 301 -9.87 16.60 -1.77
C ASP A 301 -8.89 17.70 -1.30
N PRO A 302 -9.36 18.70 -0.52
CA PRO A 302 -8.51 19.80 -0.07
C PRO A 302 -7.41 19.36 0.90
N LEU A 303 -7.52 18.19 1.55
CA LEU A 303 -6.47 17.67 2.41
C LEU A 303 -5.21 17.35 1.60
N VAL A 304 -5.37 16.83 0.38
CA VAL A 304 -4.25 16.36 -0.42
C VAL A 304 -3.39 17.53 -0.90
N GLU A 305 -3.99 18.59 -1.44
CA GLU A 305 -3.23 19.80 -1.82
C GLU A 305 -2.57 20.45 -0.61
N ARG A 306 -3.28 20.55 0.53
CA ARG A 306 -2.75 21.13 1.77
C ARG A 306 -1.50 20.39 2.26
N VAL A 307 -1.51 19.06 2.22
CA VAL A 307 -0.40 18.23 2.72
C VAL A 307 0.78 18.23 1.76
N LEU A 308 0.54 18.00 0.47
CA LEU A 308 1.61 17.95 -0.54
C LEU A 308 2.21 19.34 -0.82
N GLY A 309 1.42 20.39 -0.63
CA GLY A 309 1.76 21.75 -1.01
C GLY A 309 1.66 21.95 -2.53
N LYS A 310 1.46 23.21 -2.93
CA LYS A 310 1.21 23.60 -4.34
C LYS A 310 2.24 23.08 -5.32
N HIS A 311 3.52 23.07 -4.93
CA HIS A 311 4.62 22.65 -5.80
C HIS A 311 4.53 21.16 -6.15
N ILE A 312 4.45 20.27 -5.15
CA ILE A 312 4.34 18.83 -5.40
C ILE A 312 2.99 18.52 -6.04
N PHE A 313 1.89 19.07 -5.51
CA PHE A 313 0.55 18.79 -5.99
C PHE A 313 0.41 19.06 -7.49
N SER A 314 0.77 20.26 -7.95
CA SER A 314 0.66 20.64 -9.37
C SER A 314 1.51 19.75 -10.28
N LYS A 315 2.77 19.51 -9.91
CA LYS A 315 3.70 18.68 -10.69
C LYS A 315 3.32 17.21 -10.70
N TYR A 316 2.80 16.71 -9.59
CA TYR A 316 2.33 15.33 -9.47
C TYR A 316 1.14 15.09 -10.39
N VAL A 317 0.15 15.98 -10.34
CA VAL A 317 -1.03 15.90 -11.18
C VAL A 317 -0.68 16.01 -12.66
N GLU A 318 0.17 16.97 -13.05
CA GLU A 318 0.69 17.10 -14.42
C GLU A 318 1.35 15.80 -14.92
N ALA A 319 2.21 15.19 -14.09
CA ALA A 319 2.88 13.94 -14.44
C ALA A 319 1.90 12.76 -14.61
N LYS A 320 0.88 12.66 -13.76
CA LYS A 320 -0.10 11.57 -13.82
C LYS A 320 -1.13 11.72 -14.93
N GLU A 321 -1.52 12.94 -15.26
CA GLU A 321 -2.36 13.20 -16.44
C GLU A 321 -1.60 12.88 -17.74
N LYS A 322 -0.30 13.19 -17.80
CA LYS A 322 0.57 12.81 -18.92
C LYS A 322 0.70 11.29 -19.05
N GLU A 323 1.01 10.59 -17.95
CA GLU A 323 1.11 9.11 -17.93
C GLU A 323 -0.20 8.45 -18.40
N TRP A 324 -1.35 8.95 -17.91
CA TRP A 324 -2.65 8.46 -18.35
C TRP A 324 -2.90 8.73 -19.83
N HIS A 325 -2.55 9.92 -20.33
CA HIS A 325 -2.74 10.26 -21.74
C HIS A 325 -1.94 9.32 -22.65
N GLU A 326 -0.66 9.10 -22.35
CA GLU A 326 0.20 8.15 -23.07
C GLU A 326 -0.39 6.74 -23.08
N PHE A 327 -0.85 6.23 -21.93
CA PHE A 327 -1.52 4.94 -21.85
C PHE A 327 -2.81 4.90 -22.69
N SER A 328 -3.69 5.88 -22.53
CA SER A 328 -5.02 5.90 -23.17
C SER A 328 -5.00 6.07 -24.69
N THR A 329 -3.86 6.49 -25.25
CA THR A 329 -3.64 6.65 -26.69
C THR A 329 -2.81 5.52 -27.30
N THR A 330 -2.35 4.57 -26.47
CA THR A 330 -1.58 3.40 -26.91
C THR A 330 -2.53 2.30 -27.40
N VAL A 331 -2.31 1.82 -28.62
CA VAL A 331 -2.99 0.61 -29.13
C VAL A 331 -2.29 -0.63 -28.58
N THR A 332 -3.03 -1.43 -27.84
CA THR A 332 -2.52 -2.61 -27.15
C THR A 332 -2.67 -3.89 -27.98
N GLY A 333 -1.87 -4.91 -27.67
CA GLY A 333 -2.01 -6.23 -28.29
C GLY A 333 -3.37 -6.90 -28.02
N TRP A 334 -4.03 -6.56 -26.90
CA TRP A 334 -5.38 -7.04 -26.61
C TRP A 334 -6.41 -6.46 -27.60
N GLU A 335 -6.36 -5.15 -27.87
CA GLU A 335 -7.26 -4.50 -28.83
C GLU A 335 -7.09 -5.05 -30.24
N LEU A 336 -5.84 -5.24 -30.68
CA LEU A 336 -5.56 -5.85 -31.98
C LEU A 336 -6.14 -7.28 -32.05
N LYS A 337 -5.93 -8.10 -31.03
CA LYS A 337 -6.47 -9.47 -30.97
C LYS A 337 -8.00 -9.51 -30.98
N GLU A 338 -8.64 -8.56 -30.30
CA GLU A 338 -10.09 -8.55 -30.12
C GLU A 338 -10.83 -7.92 -31.31
N TYR A 339 -10.24 -6.92 -31.96
CA TYR A 339 -10.95 -6.09 -32.95
C TYR A 339 -10.47 -6.24 -34.39
N LEU A 340 -9.18 -6.55 -34.65
CA LEU A 340 -8.58 -6.43 -35.99
C LEU A 340 -9.25 -7.29 -37.07
N ASP A 341 -9.66 -8.51 -36.71
CA ASP A 341 -10.31 -9.44 -37.66
C ASP A 341 -11.84 -9.45 -37.53
N LYS A 342 -12.41 -8.74 -36.53
CA LYS A 342 -13.86 -8.72 -36.29
C LYS A 342 -14.58 -7.56 -36.99
N PHE A 343 -13.88 -6.48 -37.29
CA PHE A 343 -14.42 -5.25 -37.89
C PHE A 343 -13.55 -4.78 -39.05
#